data_AF-A0A7W9V1B8-F1
#
_entry.id   AF-A0A7W9V1B8-F1
#
_cell.length_a   1.000
_cell.length_b   1.000
_cell.length_c   1.000
_cell.angle_alpha   90.00
_cell.angle_beta   90.00
_cell.angle_gamma   90.00
#
_symmetry.space_group_name_H-M   'P 1'
#
loop_
_entity.id
_entity.type
_entity.pdbx_description
1 polymer ?
#
loop_
_entity_poly.entity_id
_entity_poly.type
_entity_poly.pdbx_seq_one_letter_code
_entity_poly.pdbx_strand_id
1 'polypeptide(L)'
;MKKRIGSYPHVRVEGSGRGVVSQAGAVLLVGTVRKTGLDTAISAALAPWRKPRAVHDPGKILLDVALAVALGGDCLADVGMLRAEPAVFGPVASDPTVSRPR
;
A
#
# COMPACT_ATOMS: atom_id res chain seq x y z
N MET A 1 5.05 11.37 20.04
CA MET A 1 5.21 10.47 18.87
C MET A 1 3.85 10.27 18.22
N LYS A 2 3.65 10.72 16.97
CA LYS A 2 2.39 10.47 16.24
C LYS A 2 2.28 8.98 15.97
N LYS A 3 1.24 8.32 16.52
CA LYS A 3 0.84 6.96 16.13
C LYS A 3 0.73 6.95 14.61
N ARG A 4 1.62 6.22 13.92
CA ARG A 4 1.42 5.96 12.49
C ARG A 4 0.14 5.13 12.42
N ILE A 5 -0.91 5.71 11.86
CA ILE A 5 -2.02 4.93 11.30
C ILE A 5 -1.32 3.93 10.37
N GLY A 6 -1.60 2.63 10.49
CA GLY A 6 -0.88 1.57 9.78
C GLY A 6 -0.77 1.86 8.28
N SER A 7 0.09 1.15 7.57
CA SER A 7 0.50 1.48 6.18
C SER A 7 -0.66 1.67 5.19
N TYR A 8 -1.85 1.18 5.53
CA TYR A 8 -3.10 1.33 4.78
C TYR A 8 -4.20 2.05 5.61
N PRO A 9 -5.25 2.62 4.99
CA PRO A 9 -6.50 3.07 5.66
C PRO A 9 -7.43 1.93 6.11
N HIS A 10 -8.13 2.10 7.24
CA HIS A 10 -9.14 1.12 7.66
C HIS A 10 -10.41 1.27 6.81
N VAL A 11 -10.75 0.22 6.07
CA VAL A 11 -11.94 0.19 5.21
C VAL A 11 -13.13 -0.37 6.02
N ARG A 12 -14.29 0.28 5.91
CA ARG A 12 -15.59 -0.26 6.33
C ARG A 12 -16.43 -0.51 5.10
N VAL A 13 -17.20 -1.59 5.10
CA VAL A 13 -18.09 -1.98 4.00
C VAL A 13 -19.52 -1.63 4.41
N GLU A 14 -20.23 -0.92 3.52
CA GLU A 14 -21.63 -0.53 3.72
C GLU A 14 -22.44 -0.81 2.45
N GLY A 15 -23.75 -1.02 2.59
CA GLY A 15 -24.67 -1.35 1.49
C GLY A 15 -25.31 -0.15 0.78
N SER A 16 -24.84 1.08 1.02
CA SER A 16 -25.49 2.31 0.52
C SER A 16 -25.26 2.61 -0.96
N GLY A 17 -24.41 1.84 -1.64
CA GLY A 17 -24.07 2.02 -3.06
C GLY A 17 -23.15 3.22 -3.35
N ARG A 18 -22.62 3.89 -2.31
CA ARG A 18 -21.65 4.99 -2.44
C ARG A 18 -20.24 4.49 -2.18
N GLY A 19 -19.24 5.12 -2.81
CA GLY A 19 -17.83 4.78 -2.60
C GLY A 19 -17.45 3.39 -3.12
N VAL A 20 -18.05 2.98 -4.24
CA VAL A 20 -17.73 1.72 -4.91
C VAL A 20 -16.29 1.75 -5.39
N VAL A 21 -15.59 0.63 -5.21
CA VAL A 21 -14.21 0.42 -5.64
C VAL A 21 -14.15 -0.78 -6.58
N SER A 22 -13.27 -0.70 -7.57
CA SER A 22 -13.09 -1.78 -8.55
C SER A 22 -12.35 -2.96 -7.90
N GLN A 23 -11.46 -2.68 -6.94
CA GLN A 23 -10.62 -3.70 -6.28
C GLN A 23 -11.10 -4.08 -4.87
N ALA A 24 -12.41 -4.33 -4.70
CA ALA A 24 -12.97 -4.68 -3.39
C ALA A 24 -12.33 -5.94 -2.77
N GLY A 25 -11.92 -6.92 -3.59
CA GLY A 25 -11.21 -8.13 -3.13
C GLY A 25 -9.84 -7.85 -2.50
N ALA A 26 -9.19 -6.75 -2.88
CA ALA A 26 -7.89 -6.35 -2.34
C ALA A 26 -7.96 -5.99 -0.83
N VAL A 27 -9.15 -5.64 -0.32
CA VAL A 27 -9.36 -5.33 1.10
C VAL A 27 -9.00 -6.53 1.99
N LEU A 28 -9.25 -7.76 1.53
CA LEU A 28 -8.86 -8.98 2.25
C LEU A 28 -7.34 -9.13 2.34
N LEU A 29 -6.62 -8.82 1.25
CA LEU A 29 -5.16 -8.85 1.21
C LEU A 29 -4.56 -7.80 2.15
N VAL A 30 -5.08 -6.57 2.11
CA VAL A 30 -4.69 -5.49 3.04
C VAL A 30 -4.98 -5.90 4.49
N GLY A 31 -6.13 -6.53 4.75
CA GLY A 31 -6.47 -7.08 6.05
C GLY A 31 -5.47 -8.12 6.53
N THR A 32 -5.05 -9.02 5.64
CA THR A 32 -4.05 -10.06 5.92
C THR A 32 -2.70 -9.45 6.28
N VAL A 33 -2.21 -8.51 5.48
CA VAL A 33 -0.94 -7.79 5.73
C VAL A 33 -0.92 -7.17 7.13
N ARG A 34 -2.03 -6.56 7.57
CA ARG A 34 -2.13 -6.01 8.93
C ARG A 34 -2.23 -7.06 10.01
N LYS A 35 -3.05 -8.09 9.79
CA LYS A 35 -3.30 -9.13 10.80
C LYS A 35 -2.04 -9.93 11.11
N THR A 36 -1.17 -10.12 10.13
CA THR A 36 0.13 -10.77 10.30
C THR A 36 1.22 -9.82 10.80
N GLY A 37 0.97 -8.49 10.82
CA GLY A 37 1.97 -7.48 11.14
C GLY A 37 3.06 -7.35 10.07
N LEU A 38 2.81 -7.86 8.86
CA LEU A 38 3.77 -7.86 7.76
C LEU A 38 4.19 -6.44 7.34
N ASP A 39 3.26 -5.49 7.41
CA ASP A 39 3.55 -4.07 7.17
C ASP A 39 4.62 -3.50 8.10
N THR A 40 4.51 -3.84 9.39
CA THR A 40 5.46 -3.39 10.41
C THR A 40 6.79 -4.12 10.27
N ALA A 41 6.75 -5.44 10.04
CA ALA A 41 7.95 -6.27 9.90
C ALA A 41 8.79 -5.84 8.69
N ILE A 42 8.17 -5.67 7.51
CA ILE A 42 8.89 -5.24 6.31
C ILE A 42 9.40 -3.80 6.47
N SER A 43 8.60 -2.88 7.02
CA SER A 43 9.04 -1.51 7.25
C SER A 43 10.26 -1.43 8.17
N ALA A 44 10.27 -2.23 9.24
CA ALA A 44 11.41 -2.36 10.15
C ALA A 44 12.63 -2.98 9.46
N ALA A 45 12.43 -4.07 8.72
CA ALA A 45 13.49 -4.73 7.98
C ALA A 45 14.13 -3.79 6.96
N LEU A 46 13.34 -2.98 6.25
CA LEU A 46 13.84 -2.05 5.23
C LEU A 46 14.30 -0.69 5.78
N ALA A 47 14.22 -0.45 7.09
CA ALA A 47 14.63 0.80 7.70
C ALA A 47 16.09 1.20 7.39
N PRO A 48 17.09 0.30 7.35
CA PRO A 48 18.47 0.66 7.01
C PRO A 48 18.64 1.24 5.59
N TRP A 49 17.75 0.89 4.66
CA TRP A 49 17.77 1.39 3.28
C TRP A 49 16.92 2.65 3.09
N ARG A 50 16.26 3.13 4.15
CA ARG A 50 15.46 4.35 4.08
C ARG A 50 16.36 5.57 3.99
N LYS A 51 16.28 6.27 2.86
CA LYS A 51 17.00 7.54 2.67
C LYS A 51 16.43 8.64 3.59
N PRO A 52 17.26 9.59 4.08
CA PRO A 52 16.81 10.63 5.01
C PRO A 52 15.65 11.50 4.51
N ARG A 53 15.54 11.67 3.18
CA ARG A 53 14.49 12.49 2.53
C ARG A 53 13.36 11.64 1.93
N ALA A 54 13.30 10.34 2.24
CA ALA A 54 12.28 9.44 1.72
C ALA A 54 10.90 9.77 2.32
N VAL A 55 10.01 10.27 1.45
CA VAL A 55 8.60 10.55 1.79
C VAL A 55 7.83 9.24 1.99
N HIS A 56 8.02 8.29 1.08
CA HIS A 56 7.38 6.99 1.13
C HIS A 56 8.22 6.01 1.96
N ASP A 57 7.54 5.17 2.72
CA ASP A 57 8.18 4.09 3.46
C ASP A 57 8.56 2.96 2.49
N PRO A 58 9.83 2.51 2.45
CA PRO A 58 10.24 1.47 1.50
C PRO A 58 9.48 0.16 1.70
N GLY A 59 9.08 -0.17 2.94
CA GLY A 59 8.25 -1.35 3.20
C GLY A 59 6.84 -1.21 2.65
N LYS A 60 6.27 0.00 2.70
CA LYS A 60 4.97 0.28 2.08
C LYS A 60 5.04 0.19 0.55
N ILE A 61 6.09 0.73 -0.06
CA ILE A 61 6.29 0.63 -1.52
C ILE A 61 6.35 -0.83 -1.95
N LEU A 62 7.11 -1.66 -1.25
CA LEU A 62 7.23 -3.09 -1.57
C LEU A 62 5.88 -3.81 -1.43
N LEU A 63 5.10 -3.49 -0.39
CA LEU A 63 3.77 -4.05 -0.20
C LEU A 63 2.76 -3.59 -1.25
N ASP A 64 2.83 -2.34 -1.72
CA ASP A 64 2.00 -1.89 -2.84
C ASP A 64 2.31 -2.66 -4.13
N VAL A 65 3.59 -2.90 -4.41
CA VAL A 65 3.98 -3.72 -5.57
C VAL A 65 3.48 -5.15 -5.42
N ALA A 66 3.64 -5.76 -4.24
CA ALA A 66 3.13 -7.10 -3.98
C ALA A 66 1.59 -7.18 -4.13
N LEU A 67 0.89 -6.15 -3.69
CA LEU A 67 -0.56 -6.05 -3.82
C LEU A 67 -0.99 -5.87 -5.28
N ALA A 68 -0.27 -5.06 -6.07
CA ALA A 68 -0.52 -4.93 -7.51
C ALA A 68 -0.33 -6.27 -8.22
N VAL A 69 0.73 -7.02 -7.90
CA VAL A 69 0.97 -8.37 -8.44
C VAL A 69 -0.14 -9.34 -8.03
N ALA A 70 -0.56 -9.32 -6.76
CA ALA A 70 -1.63 -10.20 -6.27
C ALA A 70 -2.99 -9.90 -6.94
N LEU A 71 -3.18 -8.69 -7.46
CA LEU A 71 -4.37 -8.29 -8.23
C LEU A 71 -4.20 -8.53 -9.74
N GLY A 72 -3.11 -9.15 -10.17
CA GLY A 72 -2.85 -9.52 -11.56
C GLY A 72 -1.96 -8.57 -12.35
N GLY A 73 -1.31 -7.59 -11.70
CA GLY A 73 -0.30 -6.75 -12.32
C GLY A 73 0.98 -7.53 -12.65
N ASP A 74 1.62 -7.16 -13.74
CA ASP A 74 2.86 -7.79 -14.24
C ASP A 74 4.03 -6.79 -14.33
N CYS A 75 3.78 -5.50 -14.07
CA CYS A 75 4.79 -4.46 -14.12
C CYS A 75 4.70 -3.49 -12.93
N LEU A 76 5.78 -2.75 -12.69
CA LEU A 76 5.84 -1.78 -11.58
C LEU A 76 4.85 -0.62 -11.74
N ALA A 77 4.38 -0.33 -12.95
CA ALA A 77 3.43 0.75 -13.20
C ALA A 77 2.00 0.39 -12.73
N ASP A 78 1.69 -0.90 -12.54
CA ASP A 78 0.36 -1.35 -12.13
C ASP A 78 -0.03 -0.92 -10.71
N VAL A 79 0.94 -0.46 -9.92
CA VAL A 79 0.67 0.27 -8.66
C VAL A 79 -0.18 1.53 -8.89
N GLY A 80 -0.27 2.03 -10.13
CA GLY A 80 -1.20 3.07 -10.54
C GLY A 80 -2.67 2.71 -10.28
N MET A 81 -3.04 1.42 -10.39
CA MET A 81 -4.38 0.94 -10.02
C MET A 81 -4.67 1.17 -8.53
N LEU A 82 -3.70 0.88 -7.66
CA LEU A 82 -3.84 1.15 -6.22
C LEU A 82 -3.89 2.65 -5.95
N ARG A 83 -3.09 3.45 -6.69
CA ARG A 83 -3.08 4.91 -6.56
C ARG A 83 -4.42 5.54 -6.95
N ALA A 84 -5.17 4.92 -7.85
CA ALA A 84 -6.50 5.35 -8.26
C ALA A 84 -7.55 5.18 -7.15
N GLU A 85 -7.28 4.34 -6.14
CA GLU A 85 -8.19 4.06 -5.02
C GLU A 85 -7.57 4.42 -3.65
N PRO A 86 -7.25 5.71 -3.41
CA PRO A 86 -6.53 6.14 -2.20
C PRO A 86 -7.33 5.94 -0.90
N ALA A 87 -8.65 5.81 -0.99
CA ALA A 87 -9.50 5.48 0.15
C ALA A 87 -9.24 4.06 0.70
N VAL A 88 -8.77 3.14 -0.15
CA VAL A 88 -8.47 1.74 0.20
C VAL A 88 -6.98 1.56 0.48
N PHE A 89 -6.11 2.15 -0.36
CA PHE A 89 -4.67 1.87 -0.34
C PHE A 89 -3.82 3.00 0.25
N GLY A 90 -4.44 4.15 0.56
CA GLY A 90 -3.73 5.33 1.06
C GLY A 90 -2.78 5.93 0.02
N PRO A 91 -1.75 6.68 0.45
CA PRO A 91 -0.79 7.30 -0.46
C PRO A 91 0.12 6.24 -1.08
N VAL A 92 -0.04 5.99 -2.38
CA VAL A 92 0.81 5.08 -3.19
C VAL A 92 1.86 5.89 -3.94
N ALA A 93 3.11 5.43 -3.90
CA ALA A 93 4.23 6.09 -4.57
C ALA A 93 4.02 6.16 -6.08
N SER A 94 4.55 7.20 -6.73
CA SER A 94 4.55 7.33 -8.20
C SER A 94 5.49 6.32 -8.86
N ASP A 95 5.25 5.95 -10.12
CA ASP A 95 6.05 4.95 -10.84
C ASP A 95 7.55 5.28 -10.85
N PRO A 96 7.99 6.55 -11.05
CA PRO A 96 9.40 6.91 -10.93
C PRO A 96 9.97 6.66 -9.52
N THR A 97 9.15 6.82 -8.48
CA THR A 97 9.55 6.61 -7.08
C THR A 97 9.62 5.11 -6.75
N VAL A 98 8.73 4.30 -7.32
CA VAL A 98 8.75 2.84 -7.17
C VAL A 98 9.98 2.25 -7.85
N SER A 99 10.28 2.67 -9.08
CA SER A 99 11.44 2.19 -9.83
C SER A 99 12.77 2.73 -9.29
N ARG A 100 12.78 3.93 -8.71
CA ARG A 100 13.97 4.56 -8.13
C ARG A 100 13.64 5.28 -6.81
N PRO A 101 13.65 4.56 -5.68
CA PRO A 101 13.34 5.16 -4.38
C PRO A 101 14.33 6.29 -4.05
N ARG A 102 13.82 7.50 -3.88
CA ARG A 102 14.60 8.70 -3.49
C ARG A 102 14.85 8.79 -2.00
#